data_AF-A0A9E2EKN8-F1
#
_entry.id   AF-A0A9E2EKN8-F1
#
_cell.length_a   1.000
_cell.length_b   1.000
_cell.length_c   1.000
_cell.angle_alpha   90.00
_cell.angle_beta   90.00
_cell.angle_gamma   90.00
#
_symmetry.space_group_name_H-M   'P 1'
#
loop_
_entity.id
_entity.type
_entity.pdbx_description
1 polymer ?
#
loop_
_entity_poly.entity_id
_entity_poly.type
_entity_poly.pdbx_seq_one_letter_code
_entity_poly.pdbx_strand_id
1 'polypeptide(L)'
;NQTCAHCHVDAGPDKKKEQMSRRDLERCLEIIEAHKIPKVDITGGAPEMNANFRWFVDACSKLGVEVMNRCNLTIIMSNPKYHDLPQFFAEHNIHLISSLPYFSKKRTDSQRGDGVFEDSIAALQKLNDAGYGKEGTGLILDLVYNPTGAFLPSDQMELQGEFKRQLKRRYDIDFNSLFAITNLPISRFLDYLIETDNYEEYMEKLVEAFNPATVQGLMCRNTISVSWDGFLYDCDFNQMLDLKVAASSQHINDFDIEDLSSRSIVLNQHCYGCTAGAGSSCGGEIA
;
A
#
# COMPACT_ATOMS: atom_id res chain seq x y z
N ASN A 1 4.47 -10.58 -9.26
CA ASN A 1 5.85 -11.08 -9.53
C ASN A 1 6.49 -11.75 -8.31
N GLN A 2 5.95 -11.61 -7.10
CA GLN A 2 6.47 -12.25 -5.88
C GLN A 2 5.32 -12.70 -4.96
N THR A 3 5.63 -13.58 -4.00
CA THR A 3 4.72 -14.03 -2.94
C THR A 3 5.35 -13.69 -1.59
N CYS A 4 4.69 -12.85 -0.76
CA CYS A 4 5.21 -12.48 0.56
C CYS A 4 4.42 -13.17 1.68
N ALA A 5 5.10 -13.59 2.74
CA ALA A 5 4.51 -14.33 3.87
C ALA A 5 3.54 -13.48 4.73
N HIS A 6 3.71 -12.15 4.74
CA HIS A 6 2.88 -11.23 5.53
C HIS A 6 2.04 -10.30 4.65
N CYS A 7 1.71 -10.71 3.43
CA CYS A 7 0.88 -9.90 2.53
C CYS A 7 -0.59 -10.01 2.95
N HIS A 8 -1.18 -8.90 3.39
CA HIS A 8 -2.62 -8.84 3.66
C HIS A 8 -3.46 -8.93 2.39
N VAL A 9 -2.94 -8.40 1.27
CA VAL A 9 -3.58 -8.44 -0.06
C VAL A 9 -3.65 -9.85 -0.67
N ASP A 10 -2.92 -10.83 -0.11
CA ASP A 10 -2.79 -12.20 -0.64
C ASP A 10 -2.40 -12.25 -2.15
N ALA A 11 -1.72 -11.22 -2.64
CA ALA A 11 -1.26 -11.21 -4.02
C ALA A 11 -0.14 -12.25 -4.23
N GLY A 12 -0.10 -12.81 -5.44
CA GLY A 12 0.87 -13.82 -5.83
C GLY A 12 0.92 -14.02 -7.36
N PRO A 13 1.98 -14.62 -7.91
CA PRO A 13 2.10 -14.92 -9.35
C PRO A 13 1.01 -15.88 -9.89
N ASP A 14 0.34 -16.60 -9.00
CA ASP A 14 -0.75 -17.54 -9.24
C ASP A 14 -2.13 -16.87 -9.39
N LYS A 15 -2.30 -15.64 -8.87
CA LYS A 15 -3.53 -14.84 -8.97
C LYS A 15 -3.61 -14.15 -10.34
N LYS A 16 -4.18 -14.85 -11.33
CA LYS A 16 -4.27 -14.41 -12.74
C LYS A 16 -5.64 -13.87 -13.15
N LYS A 17 -6.68 -14.08 -12.33
CA LYS A 17 -8.06 -13.68 -12.66
C LYS A 17 -8.37 -12.27 -12.18
N GLU A 18 -7.72 -11.85 -11.11
CA GLU A 18 -7.93 -10.62 -10.37
C GLU A 18 -7.27 -9.43 -11.07
N GLN A 19 -7.73 -9.13 -12.29
CA GLN A 19 -7.27 -7.99 -13.09
C GLN A 19 -8.43 -7.07 -13.42
N MET A 20 -8.34 -5.82 -12.98
CA MET A 20 -9.33 -4.81 -13.33
C MET A 20 -9.33 -4.59 -14.84
N SER A 21 -10.53 -4.64 -15.42
CA SER A 21 -10.70 -4.49 -16.86
C SER A 21 -10.54 -3.04 -17.29
N ARG A 22 -10.28 -2.84 -18.58
CA ARG A 22 -10.25 -1.50 -19.17
C ARG A 22 -11.55 -0.74 -18.95
N ARG A 23 -12.70 -1.42 -19.12
CA ARG A 23 -14.03 -0.84 -18.95
C ARG A 23 -14.26 -0.33 -17.53
N ASP A 24 -13.85 -1.10 -16.53
CA ASP A 24 -14.06 -0.72 -15.13
C ASP A 24 -13.12 0.43 -14.74
N LEU A 25 -11.88 0.46 -15.27
CA LEU A 25 -10.99 1.61 -15.13
C LEU A 25 -11.52 2.88 -15.81
N GLU A 26 -12.14 2.76 -16.98
CA GLU A 26 -12.82 3.89 -17.64
C GLU A 26 -13.97 4.42 -16.77
N ARG A 27 -14.74 3.54 -16.15
CA ARG A 27 -15.78 3.93 -15.19
C ARG A 27 -15.18 4.65 -13.96
N CYS A 28 -14.03 4.20 -13.46
CA CYS A 28 -13.31 4.91 -12.41
C CYS A 28 -12.90 6.33 -12.85
N LEU A 29 -12.41 6.50 -14.09
CA LEU A 29 -12.06 7.83 -14.62
C LEU A 29 -13.27 8.76 -14.71
N GLU A 30 -14.42 8.25 -15.17
CA GLU A 30 -15.67 9.03 -15.19
C GLU A 30 -16.05 9.53 -13.80
N ILE A 31 -15.95 8.67 -12.78
CA ILE A 31 -16.22 9.02 -11.38
C ILE A 31 -15.22 10.06 -10.88
N ILE A 32 -13.93 9.86 -11.14
CA ILE A 32 -12.85 10.77 -10.75
C ILE A 32 -13.10 12.17 -11.32
N GLU A 33 -13.42 12.27 -12.61
CA GLU A 33 -13.69 13.53 -13.30
C GLU A 33 -14.97 14.19 -12.78
N ALA A 34 -16.08 13.45 -12.71
CA ALA A 34 -17.39 13.97 -12.30
C ALA A 34 -17.38 14.53 -10.88
N HIS A 35 -16.68 13.87 -9.96
CA HIS A 35 -16.64 14.23 -8.54
C HIS A 35 -15.36 14.97 -8.13
N LYS A 36 -14.45 15.25 -9.08
CA LYS A 36 -13.16 15.92 -8.84
C LYS A 36 -12.36 15.24 -7.72
N ILE A 37 -12.29 13.91 -7.77
CA ILE A 37 -11.54 13.13 -6.79
C ILE A 37 -10.06 13.53 -6.87
N PRO A 38 -9.45 14.04 -5.79
CA PRO A 38 -8.15 14.69 -5.88
C PRO A 38 -6.97 13.71 -5.95
N LYS A 39 -7.18 12.47 -5.50
CA LYS A 39 -6.12 11.46 -5.37
C LYS A 39 -6.59 10.08 -5.79
N VAL A 40 -5.71 9.33 -6.42
CA VAL A 40 -5.91 7.91 -6.77
C VAL A 40 -4.72 7.11 -6.25
N ASP A 41 -4.98 6.19 -5.33
CA ASP A 41 -3.98 5.26 -4.79
C ASP A 41 -4.08 3.90 -5.49
N ILE A 42 -3.11 3.60 -6.34
CA ILE A 42 -3.07 2.37 -7.11
C ILE A 42 -2.30 1.31 -6.32
N THR A 43 -3.02 0.29 -5.88
CA THR A 43 -2.50 -0.82 -5.06
C THR A 43 -2.77 -2.18 -5.68
N GLY A 44 -2.30 -3.25 -5.02
CA GLY A 44 -2.48 -4.64 -5.46
C GLY A 44 -1.24 -5.48 -5.13
N GLY A 45 -0.83 -6.34 -6.06
CA GLY A 45 0.42 -7.11 -5.94
C GLY A 45 1.60 -6.43 -6.62
N ALA A 46 1.50 -6.30 -7.94
CA ALA A 46 2.27 -5.35 -8.72
C ALA A 46 1.28 -4.72 -9.71
N PRO A 47 0.66 -3.58 -9.38
CA PRO A 47 -0.32 -2.93 -10.27
C PRO A 47 0.25 -2.66 -11.67
N GLU A 48 1.57 -2.46 -11.76
CA GLU A 48 2.31 -2.23 -13.01
C GLU A 48 2.26 -3.42 -13.98
N MET A 49 1.85 -4.60 -13.50
CA MET A 49 1.62 -5.77 -14.34
C MET A 49 0.29 -5.74 -15.10
N ASN A 50 -0.67 -4.88 -14.71
CA ASN A 50 -1.92 -4.73 -15.45
C ASN A 50 -1.62 -4.03 -16.79
N ALA A 51 -2.11 -4.60 -17.89
CA ALA A 51 -1.91 -4.05 -19.24
C ALA A 51 -2.42 -2.61 -19.41
N ASN A 52 -3.38 -2.20 -18.59
CA ASN A 52 -3.98 -0.87 -18.61
C ASN A 52 -3.30 0.12 -17.66
N PHE A 53 -2.33 -0.30 -16.84
CA PHE A 53 -1.72 0.54 -15.80
C PHE A 53 -1.19 1.87 -16.36
N ARG A 54 -0.34 1.80 -17.38
CA ARG A 54 0.30 3.00 -17.96
C ARG A 54 -0.73 3.96 -18.57
N TRP A 55 -1.72 3.40 -19.27
CA TRP A 55 -2.80 4.21 -19.81
C TRP A 55 -3.62 4.88 -18.70
N PHE A 56 -3.93 4.17 -17.62
CA PHE A 56 -4.76 4.70 -16.54
C PHE A 56 -4.02 5.82 -15.80
N VAL A 57 -2.73 5.64 -15.53
CA VAL A 57 -1.87 6.69 -14.97
C VAL A 57 -1.83 7.92 -15.88
N ASP A 58 -1.66 7.75 -17.19
CA ASP A 58 -1.67 8.85 -18.16
C ASP A 58 -3.01 9.59 -18.17
N ALA A 59 -4.12 8.86 -18.12
CA ALA A 59 -5.45 9.43 -18.04
C ALA A 59 -5.68 10.22 -16.74
N CYS A 60 -5.32 9.66 -15.58
CA CYS A 60 -5.38 10.37 -14.29
C CYS A 60 -4.50 11.63 -14.28
N SER A 61 -3.29 11.53 -14.84
CA SER A 61 -2.36 12.67 -14.94
C SER A 61 -2.94 13.80 -15.77
N LYS A 62 -3.63 13.49 -16.88
CA LYS A 62 -4.31 14.49 -17.73
C LYS A 62 -5.48 15.16 -17.03
N LEU A 63 -6.12 14.50 -16.08
CA LEU A 63 -7.15 15.08 -15.21
C LEU A 63 -6.55 15.94 -14.09
N GLY A 64 -5.22 15.97 -13.92
CA GLY A 64 -4.54 16.72 -12.86
C GLY A 64 -4.69 16.10 -11.48
N VAL A 65 -5.00 14.80 -11.41
CA VAL A 65 -5.20 14.05 -10.17
C VAL A 65 -3.85 13.57 -9.65
N GLU A 66 -3.65 13.63 -8.34
CA GLU A 66 -2.45 13.08 -7.70
C GLU A 66 -2.51 11.55 -7.75
N VAL A 67 -1.56 10.93 -8.45
CA VAL A 67 -1.46 9.48 -8.54
C VAL A 67 -0.43 8.97 -7.56
N MET A 68 -0.84 8.05 -6.69
CA MET A 68 0.03 7.29 -5.81
C MET A 68 0.14 5.85 -6.34
N ASN A 69 1.33 5.26 -6.27
CA ASN A 69 1.54 3.87 -6.68
C ASN A 69 2.25 3.07 -5.59
N ARG A 70 1.60 2.01 -5.13
CA ARG A 70 2.13 1.04 -4.15
C ARG A 70 3.01 0.02 -4.87
N CYS A 71 4.30 0.33 -4.96
CA CYS A 71 5.26 -0.45 -5.75
C CYS A 71 6.06 -1.41 -4.86
N ASN A 72 6.16 -2.68 -5.25
CA ASN A 72 6.93 -3.68 -4.50
C ASN A 72 8.45 -3.66 -4.76
N LEU A 73 8.95 -2.68 -5.53
CA LEU A 73 10.33 -2.49 -6.00
C LEU A 73 10.84 -3.56 -6.98
N THR A 74 10.74 -4.84 -6.62
CA THR A 74 11.29 -5.95 -7.42
C THR A 74 10.68 -6.06 -8.81
N ILE A 75 9.47 -5.52 -9.03
CA ILE A 75 8.86 -5.46 -10.35
C ILE A 75 9.76 -4.76 -11.37
N ILE A 76 10.48 -3.71 -10.96
CA ILE A 76 11.42 -2.92 -11.79
C ILE A 76 12.59 -3.79 -12.27
N MET A 77 12.97 -4.81 -11.50
CA MET A 77 14.08 -5.71 -11.82
C MET A 77 13.64 -7.04 -12.44
N SER A 78 12.34 -7.35 -12.39
CA SER A 78 11.84 -8.68 -12.76
C SER A 78 11.83 -9.00 -14.25
N ASN A 79 11.75 -7.98 -15.12
CA ASN A 79 11.72 -8.15 -16.57
C ASN A 79 12.14 -6.86 -17.30
N PRO A 80 12.89 -6.94 -18.42
CA PRO A 80 13.30 -5.77 -19.19
C PRO A 80 12.19 -4.78 -19.55
N LYS A 81 10.94 -5.24 -19.74
CA LYS A 81 9.80 -4.36 -20.04
C LYS A 81 9.37 -3.42 -18.90
N TYR A 82 9.93 -3.59 -17.71
CA TYR A 82 9.65 -2.77 -16.53
C TYR A 82 10.85 -1.90 -16.12
N HIS A 83 11.99 -2.04 -16.80
CA HIS A 83 13.21 -1.31 -16.44
C HIS A 83 13.09 0.20 -16.66
N ASP A 84 12.13 0.63 -17.50
CA ASP A 84 11.80 2.04 -17.78
C ASP A 84 10.77 2.62 -16.80
N LEU A 85 10.20 1.81 -15.90
CA LEU A 85 9.21 2.29 -14.92
C LEU A 85 9.70 3.50 -14.10
N PRO A 86 10.97 3.58 -13.61
CA PRO A 86 11.46 4.77 -12.91
C PRO A 86 11.27 6.07 -13.69
N GLN A 87 11.57 6.05 -15.00
CA GLN A 87 11.40 7.21 -15.88
C GLN A 87 9.93 7.49 -16.12
N PHE A 88 9.12 6.47 -16.41
CA PHE A 88 7.68 6.61 -16.58
C PHE A 88 7.01 7.21 -15.32
N PHE A 89 7.38 6.75 -14.13
CA PHE A 89 6.87 7.30 -12.89
C PHE A 89 7.22 8.79 -12.73
N ALA A 90 8.47 9.16 -13.04
CA ALA A 90 8.93 10.53 -12.97
C ALA A 90 8.22 11.46 -13.98
N GLU A 91 8.00 11.00 -15.22
CA GLU A 91 7.27 11.74 -16.27
C GLU A 91 5.84 12.10 -15.83
N HIS A 92 5.21 11.23 -15.04
CA HIS A 92 3.86 11.42 -14.52
C HIS A 92 3.83 11.98 -13.08
N ASN A 93 4.97 12.32 -12.50
CA ASN A 93 5.11 12.80 -11.11
C ASN A 93 4.37 11.91 -10.10
N ILE A 94 4.46 10.58 -10.26
CA ILE A 94 3.77 9.63 -9.39
C ILE A 94 4.39 9.66 -8.01
N HIS A 95 3.58 9.73 -6.96
CA HIS A 95 4.03 9.50 -5.58
C HIS A 95 4.24 8.00 -5.36
N LEU A 96 5.50 7.58 -5.20
CA LEU A 96 5.85 6.19 -4.99
C LEU A 96 5.87 5.84 -3.51
N ILE A 97 5.19 4.76 -3.17
CA ILE A 97 5.23 4.20 -1.81
C ILE A 97 5.63 2.73 -1.92
N SER A 98 6.81 2.42 -1.40
CA SER A 98 7.47 1.16 -1.66
C SER A 98 7.79 0.38 -0.40
N SER A 99 7.42 -0.90 -0.37
CA SER A 99 7.66 -1.72 0.81
C SER A 99 9.11 -2.21 0.89
N LEU A 100 9.79 -1.86 1.99
CA LEU A 100 11.11 -2.39 2.35
C LEU A 100 11.08 -2.79 3.83
N PRO A 101 10.89 -4.08 4.16
CA PRO A 101 10.70 -4.49 5.55
C PRO A 101 11.92 -4.21 6.44
N TYR A 102 13.12 -4.21 5.86
CA TYR A 102 14.32 -3.85 6.60
C TYR A 102 15.47 -3.45 5.66
N PHE A 103 16.41 -2.66 6.18
CA PHE A 103 17.66 -2.30 5.47
C PHE A 103 18.75 -3.39 5.55
N SER A 104 18.38 -4.64 5.86
CA SER A 104 19.31 -5.78 5.91
C SER A 104 18.80 -6.94 5.08
N LYS A 105 19.68 -7.53 4.27
CA LYS A 105 19.42 -8.74 3.47
C LYS A 105 18.74 -9.85 4.27
N LYS A 106 19.33 -10.27 5.39
CA LYS A 106 18.83 -11.40 6.18
C LYS A 106 17.35 -11.26 6.56
N ARG A 107 16.95 -10.10 7.07
CA ARG A 107 15.54 -9.87 7.49
C ARG A 107 14.61 -9.77 6.29
N THR A 108 14.97 -8.98 5.28
CA THR A 108 14.13 -8.79 4.08
C THR A 108 13.91 -10.11 3.34
N ASP A 109 14.97 -10.89 3.11
CA ASP A 109 14.87 -12.16 2.38
C ASP A 109 14.09 -13.20 3.18
N SER A 110 14.24 -13.24 4.52
CA SER A 110 13.46 -14.16 5.36
C SER A 110 11.95 -13.92 5.28
N GLN A 111 11.52 -12.70 4.93
CA GLN A 111 10.12 -12.32 4.85
C GLN A 111 9.56 -12.33 3.41
N ARG A 112 10.40 -12.01 2.41
CA ARG A 112 9.96 -11.81 1.03
C ARG A 112 10.51 -12.81 0.03
N GLY A 113 11.47 -13.64 0.42
CA GLY A 113 12.15 -14.61 -0.43
C GLY A 113 13.57 -14.20 -0.79
N ASP A 114 14.38 -15.19 -1.18
CA ASP A 114 15.80 -15.01 -1.50
C ASP A 114 16.02 -14.04 -2.67
N GLY A 115 16.95 -13.11 -2.51
CA GLY A 115 17.35 -12.16 -3.56
C GLY A 115 16.46 -10.91 -3.66
N VAL A 116 15.34 -10.87 -2.92
CA VAL A 116 14.44 -9.70 -2.91
C VAL A 116 15.14 -8.45 -2.39
N PHE A 117 16.04 -8.58 -1.40
CA PHE A 117 16.76 -7.43 -0.90
C PHE A 117 17.65 -6.80 -1.96
N GLU A 118 18.45 -7.60 -2.67
CA GLU A 118 19.31 -7.12 -3.76
C GLU A 118 18.51 -6.38 -4.84
N ASP A 119 17.41 -7.00 -5.30
CA ASP A 119 16.53 -6.40 -6.30
C ASP A 119 15.89 -5.10 -5.80
N SER A 120 15.51 -5.05 -4.51
CA SER A 120 14.93 -3.85 -3.90
C SER A 120 15.94 -2.70 -3.84
N ILE A 121 17.19 -2.98 -3.45
CA ILE A 121 18.27 -1.98 -3.41
C ILE A 121 18.57 -1.47 -4.82
N ALA A 122 18.68 -2.37 -5.81
CA ALA A 122 18.92 -1.98 -7.20
C ALA A 122 17.78 -1.12 -7.78
N ALA A 123 16.53 -1.47 -7.47
CA ALA A 123 15.35 -0.69 -7.85
C ALA A 123 15.36 0.71 -7.22
N LEU A 124 15.68 0.82 -5.92
CA LEU A 124 15.77 2.11 -5.22
C LEU A 124 16.87 3.01 -5.82
N GLN A 125 18.03 2.44 -6.19
CA GLN A 125 19.08 3.18 -6.87
C GLN A 125 18.60 3.73 -8.22
N LYS A 126 17.89 2.93 -9.02
CA LYS A 126 17.28 3.39 -10.28
C LYS A 126 16.26 4.50 -10.08
N LEU A 127 15.45 4.41 -9.03
CA LEU A 127 14.49 5.46 -8.67
C LEU A 127 15.22 6.77 -8.28
N ASN A 128 16.25 6.68 -7.44
CA ASN A 128 17.08 7.84 -7.10
C ASN A 128 17.79 8.44 -8.31
N ASP A 129 18.27 7.63 -9.25
CA ASP A 129 18.85 8.10 -10.52
C ASP A 129 17.82 8.86 -11.36
N ALA A 130 16.55 8.46 -11.32
CA ALA A 130 15.43 9.18 -11.93
C ALA A 130 14.99 10.43 -11.13
N GLY A 131 15.53 10.65 -9.93
CA GLY A 131 15.30 11.84 -9.10
C GLY A 131 14.38 11.62 -7.89
N TYR A 132 13.81 10.42 -7.72
CA TYR A 132 12.96 10.11 -6.58
C TYR A 132 13.70 10.18 -5.25
N GLY A 133 13.06 10.69 -4.20
CA GLY A 133 13.65 10.77 -2.86
C GLY A 133 14.67 11.88 -2.67
N LYS A 134 15.07 12.56 -3.75
CA LYS A 134 16.07 13.63 -3.74
C LYS A 134 15.42 14.99 -3.50
N GLU A 135 16.07 15.82 -2.70
CA GLU A 135 15.61 17.18 -2.42
C GLU A 135 15.60 18.04 -3.71
N GLY A 136 14.57 18.86 -3.88
CA GLY A 136 14.45 19.79 -5.00
C GLY A 136 13.93 19.19 -6.32
N THR A 137 13.71 17.88 -6.41
CA THR A 137 13.16 17.25 -7.64
C THR A 137 11.63 17.27 -7.69
N GLY A 138 10.97 17.33 -6.54
CA GLY A 138 9.51 17.18 -6.42
C GLY A 138 9.03 15.72 -6.51
N LEU A 139 9.93 14.76 -6.77
CA LEU A 139 9.60 13.34 -6.95
C LEU A 139 9.62 12.61 -5.60
N ILE A 140 8.44 12.24 -5.11
CA ILE A 140 8.27 11.67 -3.76
C ILE A 140 8.42 10.14 -3.79
N LEU A 141 9.32 9.63 -2.96
CA LEU A 141 9.51 8.21 -2.66
C LEU A 141 9.46 8.00 -1.16
N ASP A 142 8.40 7.35 -0.69
CA ASP A 142 8.28 6.89 0.69
C ASP A 142 8.48 5.39 0.79
N LEU A 143 9.02 4.94 1.92
CA LEU A 143 9.23 3.53 2.21
C LEU A 143 8.24 3.05 3.26
N VAL A 144 7.80 1.80 3.15
CA VAL A 144 6.94 1.15 4.15
C VAL A 144 7.74 0.12 4.91
N TYR A 145 7.78 0.29 6.23
CA TYR A 145 8.29 -0.67 7.20
C TYR A 145 7.13 -1.44 7.81
N ASN A 146 7.24 -2.77 7.83
CA ASN A 146 6.33 -3.61 8.58
C ASN A 146 7.12 -4.60 9.45
N PRO A 147 6.77 -4.77 10.73
CA PRO A 147 7.51 -5.61 11.65
C PRO A 147 7.48 -7.08 11.23
N THR A 148 8.54 -7.83 11.58
CA THR A 148 8.57 -9.29 11.40
C THR A 148 8.03 -9.97 12.65
N GLY A 149 6.73 -10.26 12.69
CA GLY A 149 6.08 -11.00 13.78
C GLY A 149 4.91 -10.25 14.44
N ALA A 150 4.46 -10.78 15.59
CA ALA A 150 3.28 -10.36 16.34
C ALA A 150 3.57 -9.19 17.31
N PHE A 151 4.08 -8.07 16.79
CA PHE A 151 4.31 -6.86 17.60
C PHE A 151 3.95 -5.57 16.86
N LEU A 152 3.66 -4.53 17.64
CA LEU A 152 3.45 -3.18 17.14
C LEU A 152 4.80 -2.58 16.71
N PRO A 153 4.82 -1.76 15.65
CA PRO A 153 6.03 -1.06 15.25
C PRO A 153 6.53 -0.13 16.36
N SER A 154 7.82 0.15 16.35
CA SER A 154 8.42 1.24 17.14
C SER A 154 8.10 2.61 16.51
N ASP A 155 8.45 3.69 17.21
CA ASP A 155 8.25 5.08 16.76
C ASP A 155 8.74 5.31 15.31
N GLN A 156 7.85 5.82 14.47
CA GLN A 156 8.13 6.03 13.04
C GLN A 156 9.27 7.01 12.81
N MET A 157 9.42 8.07 13.61
CA MET A 157 10.47 9.07 13.41
C MET A 157 11.85 8.49 13.73
N GLU A 158 11.98 7.69 14.80
CA GLU A 158 13.21 7.00 15.15
C GLU A 158 13.60 5.99 14.05
N LEU A 159 12.65 5.15 13.63
CA LEU A 159 12.84 4.18 12.54
C LEU A 159 13.21 4.88 11.24
N GLN A 160 12.55 5.99 10.88
CA GLN A 160 12.87 6.78 9.70
C GLN A 160 14.31 7.27 9.73
N GLY A 161 14.74 7.82 10.87
CA GLY A 161 16.11 8.27 11.06
C GLY A 161 17.13 7.14 10.88
N GLU A 162 16.84 5.95 11.40
CA GLU A 162 17.70 4.79 11.22
C GLU A 162 17.75 4.32 9.75
N PHE A 163 16.59 4.17 9.10
CA PHE A 163 16.52 3.78 7.69
C PHE A 163 17.30 4.76 6.80
N LYS A 164 17.10 6.08 6.97
CA LYS A 164 17.85 7.10 6.21
C LYS A 164 19.35 6.95 6.40
N ARG A 165 19.83 6.83 7.64
CA ARG A 165 21.27 6.65 7.92
C ARG A 165 21.84 5.38 7.29
N GLN A 166 21.14 4.24 7.44
CA GLN A 166 21.66 2.94 6.99
C GLN A 166 21.63 2.81 5.47
N LEU A 167 20.54 3.23 4.83
CA LEU A 167 20.41 3.18 3.37
C LEU A 167 21.37 4.14 2.69
N LYS A 168 21.51 5.37 3.21
CA LYS A 168 22.48 6.34 2.67
C LYS A 168 23.91 5.83 2.81
N ARG A 169 24.31 5.38 4.01
CA ARG A 169 25.69 4.94 4.28
C ARG A 169 26.11 3.71 3.46
N ARG A 170 25.21 2.74 3.26
CA ARG A 170 25.55 1.45 2.66
C ARG A 170 25.33 1.40 1.15
N TYR A 171 24.37 2.17 0.64
CA TYR A 171 23.85 2.03 -0.72
C TYR A 171 23.68 3.35 -1.47
N ASP A 172 23.98 4.47 -0.81
CA ASP A 172 23.76 5.85 -1.32
C ASP A 172 22.31 6.13 -1.73
N ILE A 173 21.35 5.61 -0.95
CA ILE A 173 19.91 5.77 -1.22
C ILE A 173 19.30 6.87 -0.35
N ASP A 174 18.53 7.76 -0.98
CA ASP A 174 17.70 8.79 -0.37
C ASP A 174 16.20 8.47 -0.56
N PHE A 175 15.37 8.86 0.42
CA PHE A 175 13.91 8.75 0.38
C PHE A 175 13.27 9.83 1.28
N ASN A 176 11.98 10.12 1.06
CA ASN A 176 11.26 11.20 1.73
C ASN A 176 10.84 10.80 3.15
N SER A 177 9.98 9.80 3.30
CA SER A 177 9.40 9.38 4.58
C SER A 177 9.39 7.86 4.75
N LEU A 178 9.38 7.42 6.00
CA LEU A 178 9.15 6.02 6.35
C LEU A 178 7.77 5.89 6.98
N PHE A 179 6.97 4.96 6.50
CA PHE A 179 5.67 4.62 7.05
C PHE A 179 5.78 3.32 7.82
N ALA A 180 5.65 3.39 9.14
CA ALA A 180 5.58 2.21 9.99
C ALA A 180 4.13 1.73 10.02
N ILE A 181 3.90 0.46 9.65
CA ILE A 181 2.56 -0.11 9.62
C ILE A 181 2.45 -1.33 10.54
N THR A 182 1.28 -1.47 11.15
CA THR A 182 0.91 -2.65 11.95
C THR A 182 0.47 -3.77 11.02
N ASN A 183 0.98 -4.99 11.24
CA ASN A 183 0.51 -6.15 10.47
C ASN A 183 -0.93 -6.48 10.89
N LEU A 184 -1.89 -6.40 9.96
CA LEU A 184 -3.26 -6.75 10.30
C LEU A 184 -3.46 -8.27 10.33
N PRO A 185 -4.19 -8.81 11.34
CA PRO A 185 -4.42 -10.25 11.52
C PRO A 185 -5.45 -10.80 10.52
N ILE A 186 -5.14 -10.69 9.23
CA ILE A 186 -5.96 -11.17 8.11
C ILE A 186 -5.09 -11.94 7.11
N SER A 187 -5.73 -12.74 6.25
CA SER A 187 -5.07 -13.48 5.16
C SER A 187 -3.84 -14.27 5.67
N ARG A 188 -2.71 -14.22 4.96
CA ARG A 188 -1.49 -14.98 5.30
C ARG A 188 -0.92 -14.67 6.68
N PHE A 189 -1.11 -13.45 7.21
CA PHE A 189 -0.63 -13.13 8.55
C PHE A 189 -1.53 -13.76 9.63
N LEU A 190 -2.84 -13.88 9.38
CA LEU A 190 -3.73 -14.66 10.24
C LEU A 190 -3.33 -16.13 10.26
N ASP A 191 -3.07 -16.73 9.09
CA ASP A 191 -2.61 -18.12 9.00
C ASP A 191 -1.33 -18.33 9.81
N TYR A 192 -0.35 -17.44 9.67
CA TYR A 192 0.88 -17.46 10.47
C TYR A 192 0.60 -17.37 11.99
N LEU A 193 -0.30 -16.47 12.42
CA LEU A 193 -0.65 -16.33 13.84
C LEU A 193 -1.32 -17.58 14.41
N ILE A 194 -2.16 -18.25 13.61
CA ILE A 194 -2.82 -19.50 13.99
C ILE A 194 -1.80 -20.65 14.04
N GLU A 195 -0.96 -20.80 13.02
CA GLU A 195 0.06 -21.86 12.95
C GLU A 195 1.10 -21.76 14.07
N THR A 196 1.35 -20.54 14.56
CA THR A 196 2.32 -20.28 15.63
C THR A 196 1.70 -20.08 17.01
N ASP A 197 0.38 -20.28 17.15
CA ASP A 197 -0.39 -20.14 18.40
C ASP A 197 -0.28 -18.75 19.05
N ASN A 198 -0.14 -17.70 18.23
CA ASN A 198 0.03 -16.30 18.66
C ASN A 198 -1.23 -15.44 18.44
N TYR A 199 -2.31 -15.98 17.87
CA TYR A 199 -3.47 -15.18 17.47
C TYR A 199 -4.15 -14.48 18.65
N GLU A 200 -4.44 -15.21 19.73
CA GLU A 200 -5.16 -14.65 20.89
C GLU A 200 -4.34 -13.56 21.58
N GLU A 201 -3.05 -13.81 21.87
CA GLU A 201 -2.14 -12.84 22.49
C GLU A 201 -1.96 -11.60 21.60
N TYR A 202 -1.86 -11.78 20.28
CA TYR A 202 -1.73 -10.66 19.36
C TYR A 202 -3.00 -9.80 19.33
N MET A 203 -4.17 -10.42 19.29
CA MET A 203 -5.44 -9.70 19.33
C MET A 203 -5.62 -8.95 20.65
N GLU A 204 -5.31 -9.57 21.79
CA GLU A 204 -5.34 -8.90 23.10
C GLU A 204 -4.46 -7.66 23.11
N LYS A 205 -3.22 -7.77 22.61
CA LYS A 205 -2.30 -6.64 22.47
C LYS A 205 -2.86 -5.51 21.61
N LEU A 206 -3.51 -5.81 20.49
CA LEU A 206 -4.13 -4.79 19.63
C LEU A 206 -5.28 -4.07 20.33
N VAL A 207 -6.10 -4.81 21.09
CA VAL A 207 -7.24 -4.27 21.85
C VAL A 207 -6.76 -3.39 23.00
N GLU A 208 -5.80 -3.87 23.79
CA GLU A 208 -5.22 -3.11 24.92
C GLU A 208 -4.52 -1.83 24.46
N ALA A 209 -3.91 -1.86 23.26
CA ALA A 209 -3.24 -0.72 22.67
C ALA A 209 -4.19 0.23 21.91
N PHE A 210 -5.51 0.02 21.94
CA PHE A 210 -6.46 0.91 21.27
C PHE A 210 -6.27 2.37 21.67
N ASN A 211 -6.02 3.22 20.68
CA ASN A 211 -5.82 4.65 20.87
C ASN A 211 -6.90 5.46 20.14
N PRO A 212 -7.85 6.08 20.86
CA PRO A 212 -8.90 6.91 20.27
C PRO A 212 -8.39 8.09 19.43
N ALA A 213 -7.18 8.59 19.69
CA ALA A 213 -6.61 9.71 18.92
C ALA A 213 -6.38 9.35 17.44
N THR A 214 -6.18 8.06 17.14
CA THR A 214 -5.94 7.56 15.78
C THR A 214 -7.20 7.64 14.90
N VAL A 215 -8.40 7.65 15.50
CA VAL A 215 -9.66 7.46 14.78
C VAL A 215 -9.86 8.49 13.69
N GLN A 216 -9.52 9.76 13.93
CA GLN A 216 -9.71 10.81 12.91
C GLN A 216 -8.79 10.66 11.70
N GLY A 217 -7.62 10.02 11.86
CA GLY A 217 -6.66 9.80 10.79
C GLY A 217 -6.88 8.50 9.99
N LEU A 218 -7.89 7.69 10.34
CA LEU A 218 -8.15 6.42 9.65
C LEU A 218 -8.58 6.64 8.19
N MET A 219 -7.92 5.92 7.28
CA MET A 219 -8.20 5.99 5.83
C MET A 219 -9.65 5.66 5.47
N CYS A 220 -10.32 4.77 6.21
CA CYS A 220 -11.70 4.37 5.93
C CYS A 220 -12.73 5.50 6.07
N ARG A 221 -12.31 6.65 6.62
CA ARG A 221 -13.15 7.84 6.77
C ARG A 221 -13.17 8.73 5.54
N ASN A 222 -12.15 8.65 4.69
CA ASN A 222 -11.97 9.58 3.56
C ASN A 222 -11.57 8.90 2.25
N THR A 223 -11.42 7.58 2.26
CA THR A 223 -11.00 6.77 1.12
C THR A 223 -12.01 5.64 0.90
N ILE A 224 -12.18 5.23 -0.36
CA ILE A 224 -12.93 4.04 -0.76
C ILE A 224 -11.96 3.12 -1.50
N SER A 225 -11.93 1.84 -1.17
CA SER A 225 -11.21 0.82 -1.92
C SER A 225 -12.11 0.23 -3.01
N VAL A 226 -11.58 0.07 -4.22
CA VAL A 226 -12.29 -0.49 -5.36
C VAL A 226 -11.64 -1.82 -5.73
N SER A 227 -12.41 -2.91 -5.70
CA SER A 227 -11.91 -4.22 -6.12
C SER A 227 -11.74 -4.31 -7.64
N TRP A 228 -10.98 -5.31 -8.08
CA TRP A 228 -10.71 -5.54 -9.50
C TRP A 228 -11.98 -5.78 -10.33
N ASP A 229 -13.06 -6.24 -9.71
CA ASP A 229 -14.37 -6.45 -10.31
C ASP A 229 -15.36 -5.31 -10.04
N GLY A 230 -14.92 -4.19 -9.43
CA GLY A 230 -15.67 -2.95 -9.32
C GLY A 230 -16.51 -2.76 -8.06
N PHE A 231 -16.44 -3.67 -7.08
CA PHE A 231 -17.11 -3.49 -5.78
C PHE A 231 -16.37 -2.51 -4.87
N LEU A 232 -17.13 -1.84 -4.01
CA LEU A 232 -16.66 -0.77 -3.12
C LEU A 232 -16.54 -1.26 -1.67
N TYR A 233 -15.44 -0.88 -1.03
CA TYR A 233 -15.10 -1.25 0.35
C TYR A 233 -14.59 -0.01 1.11
N ASP A 234 -14.76 -0.01 2.43
CA ASP A 234 -14.26 1.09 3.28
C ASP A 234 -12.73 1.21 3.29
N CYS A 235 -12.03 0.09 3.11
CA CYS A 235 -10.57 0.03 3.02
C CYS A 235 -10.14 -1.26 2.30
N ASP A 236 -8.85 -1.36 2.00
CA ASP A 236 -8.24 -2.53 1.37
C ASP A 236 -8.36 -3.79 2.27
N PHE A 237 -8.32 -3.64 3.59
CA PHE A 237 -8.54 -4.76 4.51
C PHE A 237 -9.97 -5.31 4.45
N ASN A 238 -10.96 -4.42 4.39
CA ASN A 238 -12.35 -4.83 4.20
C ASN A 238 -12.54 -5.52 2.85
N GLN A 239 -11.85 -5.06 1.80
CA GLN A 239 -11.83 -5.74 0.51
C GLN A 239 -11.28 -7.16 0.61
N MET A 240 -10.21 -7.39 1.37
CA MET A 240 -9.64 -8.73 1.56
C MET A 240 -10.54 -9.67 2.37
N LEU A 241 -11.43 -9.13 3.18
CA LEU A 241 -12.42 -9.87 3.96
C LEU A 241 -13.81 -9.94 3.30
N ASP A 242 -13.95 -9.41 2.08
CA ASP A 242 -15.22 -9.22 1.35
C ASP A 242 -16.31 -8.48 2.16
N LEU A 243 -15.89 -7.47 2.94
CA LEU A 243 -16.76 -6.62 3.75
C LEU A 243 -17.12 -5.33 2.99
N LYS A 244 -18.03 -5.44 2.02
CA LYS A 244 -18.48 -4.31 1.17
C LYS A 244 -19.03 -3.15 2.01
N VAL A 245 -18.96 -1.94 1.47
CA VAL A 245 -19.54 -0.75 2.11
C VAL A 245 -21.00 -0.98 2.52
N ALA A 246 -21.37 -0.50 3.71
CA ALA A 246 -22.74 -0.49 4.18
C ALA A 246 -23.53 0.68 3.56
N ALA A 247 -23.64 0.66 2.23
CA ALA A 247 -24.32 1.63 1.39
C ALA A 247 -25.09 0.89 0.28
N SER A 248 -26.05 1.56 -0.36
CA SER A 248 -26.70 1.03 -1.57
C SER A 248 -25.75 1.03 -2.77
N SER A 249 -24.86 2.02 -2.81
CA SER A 249 -23.77 2.15 -3.77
C SER A 249 -22.64 1.17 -3.47
N GLN A 250 -22.84 -0.11 -3.79
CA GLN A 250 -21.83 -1.16 -3.56
C GLN A 250 -20.87 -1.40 -4.72
N HIS A 251 -21.14 -0.83 -5.90
CA HIS A 251 -20.38 -1.06 -7.12
C HIS A 251 -20.16 0.26 -7.89
N ILE A 252 -19.03 0.42 -8.59
CA ILE A 252 -18.70 1.62 -9.39
C ILE A 252 -19.76 1.98 -10.45
N ASN A 253 -20.57 1.02 -10.86
CA ASN A 253 -21.65 1.25 -11.83
C ASN A 253 -22.84 1.96 -11.18
N ASP A 254 -23.02 1.77 -9.88
CA ASP A 254 -24.09 2.35 -9.06
C ASP A 254 -23.51 3.44 -8.13
N PHE A 255 -22.39 4.05 -8.54
CA PHE A 255 -21.65 5.02 -7.72
C PHE A 255 -22.51 6.23 -7.34
N ASP A 256 -22.64 6.48 -6.03
CA ASP A 256 -23.31 7.62 -5.44
C ASP A 256 -22.46 8.19 -4.31
N ILE A 257 -21.92 9.40 -4.51
CA ILE A 257 -21.04 10.04 -3.54
C ILE A 257 -21.76 10.45 -2.25
N GLU A 258 -23.06 10.77 -2.30
CA GLU A 258 -23.82 11.21 -1.13
C GLU A 258 -24.14 10.01 -0.23
N ASP A 259 -24.54 8.89 -0.83
CA ASP A 259 -24.73 7.61 -0.13
C ASP A 259 -23.42 7.15 0.51
N LEU A 260 -22.31 7.16 -0.25
CA LEU A 260 -20.99 6.79 0.28
C LEU A 260 -20.50 7.74 1.37
N SER A 261 -20.79 9.04 1.28
CA SER A 261 -20.35 10.02 2.30
C SER A 261 -21.13 9.91 3.60
N SER A 262 -22.35 9.37 3.57
CA SER A 262 -23.22 9.20 4.73
C SER A 262 -23.20 7.79 5.33
N ARG A 263 -22.49 6.86 4.68
CA ARG A 263 -22.43 5.45 5.07
C ARG A 263 -21.85 5.26 6.48
N SER A 264 -22.25 4.16 7.11
CA SER A 264 -21.54 3.64 8.28
C SER A 264 -20.35 2.80 7.82
N ILE A 265 -19.18 3.04 8.39
CA ILE A 265 -17.98 2.24 8.11
C ILE A 265 -18.18 0.84 8.69
N VAL A 266 -17.96 -0.20 7.89
CA VAL A 266 -18.03 -1.59 8.34
C VAL A 266 -16.78 -1.91 9.15
N LEU A 267 -17.00 -2.27 10.43
CA LEU A 267 -15.94 -2.58 11.39
C LEU A 267 -15.86 -4.10 11.62
N ASN A 268 -14.65 -4.58 11.89
CA ASN A 268 -14.40 -5.95 12.35
C ASN A 268 -13.09 -5.98 13.19
N GLN A 269 -12.66 -7.15 13.66
CA GLN A 269 -11.54 -7.32 14.58
C GLN A 269 -10.22 -6.72 14.07
N HIS A 270 -9.97 -6.76 12.76
CA HIS A 270 -8.76 -6.19 12.16
C HIS A 270 -8.65 -4.68 12.37
N CYS A 271 -9.76 -3.97 12.59
CA CYS A 271 -9.77 -2.53 12.83
C CYS A 271 -8.93 -2.14 14.05
N TYR A 272 -8.79 -3.03 15.05
CA TYR A 272 -7.91 -2.77 16.19
C TYR A 272 -6.45 -2.56 15.76
N GLY A 273 -5.98 -3.25 14.72
CA GLY A 273 -4.62 -3.05 14.22
C GLY A 273 -4.39 -1.68 13.57
N CYS A 274 -5.43 -1.06 13.00
CA CYS A 274 -5.35 0.31 12.47
C CYS A 274 -5.38 1.37 13.58
N THR A 275 -5.94 1.05 14.74
CA THR A 275 -6.14 1.98 15.86
C THR A 275 -5.20 1.76 17.04
N ALA A 276 -4.39 0.70 17.01
CA ALA A 276 -3.48 0.36 18.09
C ALA A 276 -2.23 1.26 18.09
N GLY A 277 -1.80 1.71 19.28
CA GLY A 277 -0.60 2.51 19.47
C GLY A 277 -0.66 3.86 18.76
N ALA A 278 0.30 4.16 17.88
CA ALA A 278 0.29 5.36 17.03
C ALA A 278 -0.70 5.27 15.84
N GLY A 279 -1.41 4.15 15.72
CA GLY A 279 -2.30 3.86 14.61
C GLY A 279 -1.53 3.51 13.33
N SER A 280 -2.24 2.97 12.36
CA SER A 280 -1.65 2.51 11.10
C SER A 280 -2.62 2.76 9.95
N SER A 281 -2.22 3.62 9.03
CA SER A 281 -2.89 3.85 7.75
C SER A 281 -1.93 3.52 6.59
N CYS A 282 -2.44 3.52 5.36
CA CYS A 282 -1.57 3.44 4.19
C CYS A 282 -0.58 4.64 4.08
N GLY A 283 -0.74 5.71 4.89
CA GLY A 283 0.22 6.80 5.03
C GLY A 283 1.14 6.72 6.26
N GLY A 284 1.18 5.58 6.97
CA GLY A 284 1.95 5.41 8.21
C GLY A 284 1.14 5.72 9.48
N GLU A 285 1.85 6.12 10.53
CA GLU A 285 1.27 6.52 11.83
C GLU A 285 0.31 7.71 11.71
N ILE A 286 -0.70 7.76 12.57
CA ILE A 286 -1.83 8.70 12.48
C ILE A 286 -2.21 9.36 13.83
N ALA A 287 -1.38 9.19 14.86
CA ALA A 287 -1.51 9.82 16.17
C ALA A 287 -0.19 10.38 16.67
#